data_AF-A0A8J7G217-F1
#
_entry.id   AF-A0A8J7G217-F1
#
_cell.length_a   1.000
_cell.length_b   1.000
_cell.length_c   1.000
_cell.angle_alpha   90.00
_cell.angle_beta   90.00
_cell.angle_gamma   90.00
#
_symmetry.space_group_name_H-M   'P 1'
#
loop_
_entity.id
_entity.type
_entity.pdbx_description
1 polymer ?
#
loop_
_entity_poly.entity_id
_entity_poly.type
_entity_poly.pdbx_seq_one_letter_code
_entity_poly.pdbx_strand_id
1 'polypeptide(L)'
;MELKQEADIRQYIETWLKQQGISFEREVVCGNGVRADLVTPDMVIEIKKYLNRGAMYQAHGQGVAYQKLLNKPKLLIIGLAPPSESRYQEAQRIAENIRSETVQVVFLDKDPRWELAVASAQSPAASSKSASKPPVLLPFEPVPASASESAKSAASKSSKASEPTAQEQPSGSGMKDFWVLLLLILFFLWIRAAIWRNQPTEVPTMQPSPEVVP
;
A
#
# COMPACT_ATOMS: atom_id res chain seq x y z
N MET A 1 11.75 -9.95 19.56
CA MET A 1 10.47 -10.32 18.90
C MET A 1 10.81 -10.71 17.49
N GLU A 2 10.45 -11.93 17.08
CA GLU A 2 10.71 -12.43 15.73
C GLU A 2 9.46 -12.16 14.87
N LEU A 3 9.60 -11.46 13.74
CA LEU A 3 8.47 -11.02 12.91
C LEU A 3 8.17 -12.07 11.83
N LYS A 4 7.41 -13.12 12.18
CA LYS A 4 7.17 -14.26 11.28
C LYS A 4 5.90 -14.15 10.46
N GLN A 5 4.91 -13.41 10.94
CA GLN A 5 3.58 -13.29 10.34
C GLN A 5 3.06 -11.86 10.45
N GLU A 6 2.01 -11.55 9.68
CA GLU A 6 1.39 -10.21 9.67
C GLU A 6 0.90 -9.80 11.07
N ALA A 7 0.42 -10.76 11.86
CA ALA A 7 0.01 -10.51 13.23
C ALA A 7 1.16 -10.01 14.13
N ASP A 8 2.38 -10.54 13.96
CA ASP A 8 3.54 -10.12 14.75
C ASP A 8 3.96 -8.70 14.36
N ILE A 9 3.97 -8.41 13.05
CA ILE A 9 4.27 -7.08 12.51
C ILE A 9 3.23 -6.07 13.01
N ARG A 10 1.95 -6.44 13.00
CA ARG A 10 0.86 -5.62 13.54
C ARG A 10 1.06 -5.34 15.03
N GLN A 11 1.28 -6.36 15.84
CA GLN A 11 1.52 -6.20 17.28
C GLN A 11 2.73 -5.29 17.56
N TYR A 12 3.78 -5.45 16.76
CA TYR A 12 4.97 -4.62 16.86
C TYR A 12 4.68 -3.14 16.54
N ILE A 13 3.97 -2.85 15.44
CA ILE A 13 3.58 -1.47 15.06
C ILE A 13 2.68 -0.85 16.12
N GLU A 14 1.72 -1.60 16.63
CA GLU A 14 0.82 -1.12 17.69
C GLU A 14 1.58 -0.79 18.98
N THR A 15 2.57 -1.60 19.33
CA THR A 15 3.42 -1.33 20.50
C THR A 15 4.20 -0.03 20.28
N TRP A 16 4.76 0.16 19.09
CA TRP A 16 5.44 1.40 18.72
C TRP A 16 4.50 2.61 18.77
N LEU A 17 3.30 2.53 18.18
CA LEU A 17 2.29 3.60 18.23
C LEU A 17 1.93 3.98 19.67
N LYS A 18 1.73 3.00 20.56
CA LYS A 18 1.48 3.24 21.99
C LYS A 18 2.65 3.96 22.66
N GLN A 19 3.89 3.55 22.37
CA GLN A 19 5.08 4.19 22.92
C GLN A 19 5.22 5.65 22.45
N GLN A 20 4.77 5.95 21.23
CA GLN A 20 4.72 7.31 20.71
C GLN A 20 3.51 8.13 21.22
N GLY A 21 2.60 7.53 22.00
CA GLY A 21 1.36 8.19 22.44
C GLY A 21 0.36 8.43 21.31
N ILE A 22 0.45 7.69 20.21
CA ILE A 22 -0.44 7.81 19.05
C ILE A 22 -1.64 6.86 19.23
N SER A 23 -2.86 7.41 19.14
CA SER A 23 -4.07 6.60 19.16
C SER A 23 -4.25 5.84 17.85
N PHE A 24 -4.80 4.64 17.94
CA PHE A 24 -5.13 3.84 16.76
C PHE A 24 -6.33 2.93 17.01
N GLU A 25 -6.98 2.56 15.92
CA GLU A 25 -8.07 1.58 15.84
C GLU A 25 -7.65 0.41 14.95
N ARG A 26 -8.10 -0.80 15.30
CA ARG A 26 -7.84 -2.02 14.52
C ARG A 26 -9.04 -2.36 13.65
N GLU A 27 -8.80 -2.94 12.48
CA GLU A 27 -9.84 -3.57 11.66
C GLU A 27 -11.05 -2.66 11.36
N VAL A 28 -10.78 -1.39 11.07
CA VAL A 28 -11.83 -0.38 10.86
C VAL A 28 -12.59 -0.69 9.57
N VAL A 29 -13.92 -0.82 9.69
CA VAL A 29 -14.81 -1.10 8.56
C VAL A 29 -14.91 0.13 7.68
N CYS A 30 -14.49 0.01 6.41
CA CYS A 30 -14.45 1.11 5.46
C CYS A 30 -15.66 1.15 4.51
N GLY A 31 -16.50 0.10 4.54
CA GLY A 31 -17.66 -0.08 3.66
C GLY A 31 -17.64 -1.44 2.95
N ASN A 32 -18.81 -1.96 2.56
CA ASN A 32 -18.96 -3.26 1.87
C ASN A 32 -18.26 -4.45 2.56
N GLY A 33 -18.13 -4.40 3.89
CA GLY A 33 -17.47 -5.45 4.68
C GLY A 33 -15.94 -5.45 4.64
N VAL A 34 -15.31 -4.50 3.92
CA VAL A 34 -13.85 -4.39 3.82
C VAL A 34 -13.28 -3.63 5.02
N ARG A 35 -12.09 -4.04 5.49
CA ARG A 35 -11.46 -3.52 6.71
C ARG A 35 -10.04 -3.05 6.45
N ALA A 36 -9.68 -1.91 7.02
CA ALA A 36 -8.30 -1.44 7.10
C ALA A 36 -7.59 -2.08 8.29
N ASP A 37 -6.30 -2.43 8.15
CA ASP A 37 -5.54 -3.09 9.22
C ASP A 37 -5.45 -2.24 10.49
N LEU A 38 -4.86 -1.04 10.36
CA LEU A 38 -4.79 -0.04 11.43
C LEU A 38 -5.13 1.34 10.91
N VAL A 39 -5.80 2.12 11.74
CA VAL A 39 -6.16 3.51 11.45
C VAL A 39 -5.75 4.39 12.61
N THR A 40 -5.09 5.51 12.33
CA THR A 40 -4.74 6.54 13.30
C THR A 40 -5.49 7.84 12.95
N PRO A 41 -5.39 8.93 13.73
CA PRO A 41 -5.94 10.22 13.33
C PRO A 41 -5.50 10.66 11.92
N ASP A 42 -4.22 10.48 11.60
CA ASP A 42 -3.61 11.06 10.40
C ASP A 42 -3.38 10.08 9.24
N MET A 43 -3.50 8.77 9.46
CA MET A 43 -3.20 7.79 8.41
C MET A 43 -3.94 6.47 8.52
N VAL A 44 -4.12 5.84 7.37
CA VAL A 44 -4.38 4.40 7.24
C VAL A 44 -3.04 3.67 7.13
N ILE A 45 -2.91 2.54 7.82
CA ILE A 45 -1.71 1.71 7.77
C ILE A 45 -2.12 0.33 7.25
N GLU A 46 -1.55 -0.06 6.11
CA GLU A 46 -1.71 -1.38 5.49
C GLU A 46 -0.48 -2.25 5.77
N ILE A 47 -0.70 -3.42 6.34
CA ILE A 47 0.37 -4.29 6.82
C ILE A 47 0.48 -5.50 5.89
N LYS A 48 1.71 -5.83 5.51
CA LYS A 48 2.02 -7.05 4.74
C LYS A 48 3.21 -7.76 5.36
N LYS A 49 3.22 -9.10 5.29
CA LYS A 49 4.38 -9.87 5.77
C LYS A 49 5.65 -9.50 5.01
N TYR A 50 5.59 -9.58 3.68
CA TYR A 50 6.67 -9.18 2.79
C TYR A 50 6.16 -8.21 1.74
N LEU A 51 6.90 -7.14 1.50
CA LEU A 51 6.61 -6.16 0.48
C LEU A 51 7.20 -6.61 -0.87
N ASN A 52 6.52 -7.57 -1.50
CA ASN A 52 6.77 -7.93 -2.91
C ASN A 52 5.86 -7.11 -3.86
N ARG A 53 6.08 -7.22 -5.17
CA ARG A 53 5.31 -6.49 -6.20
C ARG A 53 3.80 -6.60 -6.03
N GLY A 54 3.28 -7.83 -5.91
CA GLY A 54 1.84 -8.07 -5.81
C GLY A 54 1.27 -7.49 -4.52
N ALA A 55 1.93 -7.75 -3.39
CA ALA A 55 1.52 -7.27 -2.08
C ALA A 55 1.47 -5.74 -2.02
N MET A 56 2.46 -5.05 -2.58
CA MET A 56 2.51 -3.58 -2.59
C MET A 56 1.42 -2.96 -3.47
N TYR A 57 1.20 -3.46 -4.70
CA TYR A 57 0.13 -2.92 -5.54
C TYR A 57 -1.26 -3.19 -4.96
N GLN A 58 -1.47 -4.37 -4.36
CA GLN A 58 -2.70 -4.68 -3.64
C GLN A 58 -2.91 -3.74 -2.45
N ALA A 59 -1.89 -3.57 -1.59
CA ALA A 59 -1.94 -2.68 -0.44
C ALA A 59 -2.15 -1.22 -0.85
N HIS A 60 -1.52 -0.77 -1.95
CA HIS A 60 -1.73 0.56 -2.49
C HIS A 60 -3.17 0.77 -2.98
N GLY A 61 -3.71 -0.16 -3.77
CA GLY A 61 -5.09 -0.06 -4.26
C GLY A 61 -6.12 -0.06 -3.12
N GLN A 62 -5.94 -0.94 -2.14
CA GLN A 62 -6.80 -1.01 -0.95
C GLN A 62 -6.66 0.23 -0.07
N GLY A 63 -5.41 0.59 0.27
CA GLY A 63 -5.10 1.72 1.14
C GLY A 63 -5.58 3.06 0.60
N VAL A 64 -5.45 3.31 -0.71
CA VAL A 64 -5.97 4.55 -1.34
C VAL A 64 -7.51 4.60 -1.27
N ALA A 65 -8.19 3.45 -1.40
CA ALA A 65 -9.63 3.39 -1.21
C ALA A 65 -10.01 3.71 0.25
N TYR A 66 -9.28 3.15 1.23
CA TYR A 66 -9.52 3.40 2.65
C TYR A 66 -9.25 4.84 3.04
N GLN A 67 -8.17 5.47 2.54
CA GLN A 67 -7.91 6.89 2.75
C GLN A 67 -9.11 7.75 2.37
N LYS A 68 -9.71 7.48 1.21
CA LYS A 68 -10.89 8.23 0.74
C LYS A 68 -12.11 7.97 1.61
N LEU A 69 -12.39 6.71 1.91
CA LEU A 69 -13.58 6.30 2.69
C LEU A 69 -13.53 6.79 4.13
N LEU A 70 -12.34 6.83 4.73
CA LEU A 70 -12.11 7.26 6.12
C LEU A 70 -11.64 8.71 6.24
N ASN A 71 -11.59 9.46 5.12
CA ASN A 71 -11.08 10.83 5.03
C ASN A 71 -9.71 11.01 5.72
N LYS A 72 -8.76 10.10 5.42
CA LYS A 72 -7.40 10.13 5.98
C LYS A 72 -6.40 10.74 5.00
N PRO A 73 -5.52 11.65 5.47
CA PRO A 73 -4.61 12.35 4.57
C PRO A 73 -3.44 11.48 4.10
N LYS A 74 -3.07 10.41 4.83
CA LYS A 74 -1.89 9.58 4.52
C LYS A 74 -2.18 8.08 4.52
N LEU A 75 -1.40 7.35 3.73
CA LEU A 75 -1.34 5.90 3.66
C LEU A 75 0.10 5.47 3.97
N LEU A 76 0.25 4.56 4.91
CA LEU A 76 1.48 3.88 5.20
C LEU A 76 1.34 2.41 4.81
N ILE A 77 2.13 1.95 3.84
CA ILE A 77 2.28 0.53 3.51
C ILE A 77 3.55 0.03 4.22
N ILE A 78 3.41 -0.96 5.08
CA ILE A 78 4.53 -1.43 5.91
C ILE A 78 4.62 -2.96 5.92
N GLY A 79 5.85 -3.45 5.89
CA GLY A 79 6.15 -4.88 5.92
C GLY A 79 7.65 -5.16 5.87
N LEU A 80 8.03 -6.43 5.82
CA LEU A 80 9.44 -6.82 5.71
C LEU A 80 9.92 -6.77 4.25
N ALA A 81 11.21 -6.52 4.07
CA ALA A 81 11.88 -6.72 2.79
C ALA A 81 11.76 -8.18 2.34
N PRO A 82 11.58 -8.44 1.03
CA PRO A 82 11.73 -9.79 0.51
C PRO A 82 13.11 -10.38 0.89
N PRO A 83 13.19 -11.66 1.27
CA PRO A 83 14.42 -12.24 1.81
C PRO A 83 15.56 -12.41 0.79
N SER A 84 15.25 -12.25 -0.50
CA SER A 84 16.23 -12.36 -1.59
C SER A 84 16.63 -10.96 -2.05
N GLU A 85 17.93 -10.71 -2.19
CA GLU A 85 18.49 -9.42 -2.59
C GLU A 85 17.94 -8.93 -3.93
N SER A 86 17.86 -9.81 -4.94
CA SER A 86 17.29 -9.43 -6.25
C SER A 86 15.82 -9.02 -6.16
N ARG A 87 15.03 -9.72 -5.33
CA ARG A 87 13.63 -9.37 -5.07
C ARG A 87 13.49 -8.10 -4.24
N TYR A 88 14.43 -7.83 -3.34
CA TYR A 88 14.45 -6.60 -2.56
C TYR A 88 14.72 -5.39 -3.46
N GLN A 89 15.69 -5.46 -4.37
CA GLN A 89 15.97 -4.39 -5.34
C GLN A 89 14.77 -4.11 -6.24
N GLU A 90 14.06 -5.15 -6.71
CA GLU A 90 12.80 -4.97 -7.43
C GLU A 90 11.75 -4.28 -6.56
N ALA A 91 11.60 -4.73 -5.31
CA ALA A 91 10.65 -4.14 -4.38
C ALA A 91 10.96 -2.66 -4.08
N GLN A 92 12.23 -2.28 -3.95
CA GLN A 92 12.63 -0.88 -3.76
C GLN A 92 12.19 0.00 -4.94
N ARG A 93 12.39 -0.46 -6.18
CA ARG A 93 11.95 0.28 -7.38
C ARG A 93 10.44 0.47 -7.40
N ILE A 94 9.69 -0.57 -7.03
CA ILE A 94 8.22 -0.50 -6.96
C ILE A 94 7.78 0.42 -5.84
N ALA A 95 8.39 0.34 -4.66
CA ALA A 95 8.13 1.23 -3.54
C ALA A 95 8.33 2.69 -3.95
N GLU A 96 9.39 3.00 -4.68
CA GLU A 96 9.64 4.35 -5.20
C GLU A 96 8.57 4.81 -6.20
N ASN A 97 8.13 3.91 -7.08
CA ASN A 97 7.09 4.22 -8.06
C ASN A 97 5.70 4.48 -7.45
N ILE A 98 5.39 3.89 -6.29
CA ILE A 98 4.09 4.06 -5.62
C ILE A 98 4.12 5.14 -4.53
N ARG A 99 5.30 5.56 -4.08
CA ARG A 99 5.44 6.64 -3.12
C ARG A 99 4.94 7.95 -3.71
N SER A 100 4.33 8.75 -2.86
CA SER A 100 3.86 10.09 -3.18
C SER A 100 3.83 10.92 -1.91
N GLU A 101 3.35 12.16 -2.00
CA GLU A 101 3.14 13.01 -0.82
C GLU A 101 2.19 12.38 0.21
N THR A 102 1.22 11.59 -0.25
CA THR A 102 0.18 10.97 0.59
C THR A 102 0.38 9.47 0.80
N VAL A 103 1.35 8.85 0.14
CA VAL A 103 1.62 7.40 0.22
C VAL A 103 3.07 7.14 0.59
N GLN A 104 3.27 6.42 1.70
CA GLN A 104 4.58 5.99 2.17
C GLN A 104 4.70 4.47 2.13
N VAL A 105 5.92 3.99 1.88
CA VAL A 105 6.26 2.57 1.87
C VAL A 105 7.49 2.34 2.73
N VAL A 106 7.35 1.51 3.76
CA VAL A 106 8.40 1.24 4.75
C VAL A 106 8.74 -0.24 4.80
N PHE A 107 10.01 -0.54 4.56
CA PHE A 107 10.61 -1.85 4.81
C PHE A 107 11.12 -1.88 6.25
N LEU A 108 10.37 -2.50 7.14
CA LEU A 108 10.53 -2.38 8.58
C LEU A 108 11.90 -2.88 9.08
N ASP A 109 12.44 -3.92 8.46
CA ASP A 109 13.76 -4.51 8.76
C ASP A 109 14.93 -3.77 8.06
N LYS A 110 14.65 -2.69 7.34
CA LYS A 110 15.65 -1.86 6.64
C LYS A 110 15.59 -0.40 7.05
N ASP A 111 14.66 -0.04 7.93
CA ASP A 111 14.45 1.33 8.38
C ASP A 111 14.92 1.49 9.83
N PRO A 112 16.02 2.21 10.08
CA PRO A 112 16.65 2.30 11.41
C PRO A 112 15.74 2.97 12.46
N ARG A 113 14.72 3.72 12.04
CA ARG A 113 13.76 4.34 12.96
C ARG A 113 12.93 3.30 13.71
N TRP A 114 12.78 2.12 13.13
CA TRP A 114 12.04 1.01 13.70
C TRP A 114 12.94 0.10 14.56
N GLU A 115 14.24 0.03 14.28
CA GLU A 115 15.19 -0.77 15.08
C GLU A 115 15.22 -0.37 16.57
N LEU A 116 15.08 0.93 16.88
CA LEU A 116 15.10 1.46 18.26
C LEU A 116 13.92 0.98 19.12
N ALA A 117 12.77 0.71 18.51
CA ALA A 117 11.58 0.24 19.21
C ALA A 117 11.75 -1.20 19.73
N VAL A 118 12.51 -2.02 18.99
CA VAL A 118 12.80 -3.41 19.34
C VAL A 118 13.71 -3.48 20.56
N ALA A 119 14.73 -2.62 20.63
CA ALA A 119 15.65 -2.54 21.76
C ALA A 119 14.93 -2.09 23.04
N SER A 120 14.01 -1.13 22.92
CA SER A 120 13.25 -0.58 24.04
C SER A 120 12.17 -1.55 24.55
N ALA A 121 11.53 -2.32 23.66
CA ALA A 121 10.54 -3.33 24.03
C ALA A 121 11.14 -4.62 24.62
N GLN A 122 12.44 -4.87 24.39
CA GLN A 122 13.16 -6.03 24.91
C GLN A 122 13.93 -5.76 26.22
N SER A 123 13.88 -4.53 26.74
CA SER A 123 14.48 -4.20 28.03
C SER A 123 13.41 -4.22 29.13
N PRO A 124 13.27 -5.33 29.89
CA PRO A 124 12.42 -5.33 31.07
C PRO A 124 13.07 -4.46 32.15
N ALA A 125 12.48 -3.29 32.40
CA ALA A 125 12.58 -2.51 33.62
C ALA A 125 13.99 -2.18 34.15
N ALA A 126 14.53 -1.04 33.73
CA ALA A 126 15.21 -0.15 34.66
C ALA A 126 14.31 1.07 34.89
N SER A 127 13.52 0.98 35.96
CA SER A 127 12.82 2.11 36.54
C SER A 127 13.81 3.23 36.83
N SER A 128 13.68 4.35 36.12
CA SER A 128 14.01 5.64 36.71
C SER A 128 13.05 6.69 36.19
N LYS A 129 12.30 7.26 37.14
CA LYS A 129 11.61 8.53 37.00
C LYS A 129 12.59 9.55 36.44
N SER A 130 12.37 10.00 35.22
CA SER A 130 12.86 11.31 34.79
C SER A 130 11.85 11.88 33.81
N ALA A 131 11.15 12.91 34.26
CA ALA A 131 10.31 13.74 33.43
C ALA A 131 11.19 14.41 32.37
N SER A 132 11.31 13.78 31.21
CA SER A 132 11.93 14.38 30.05
C SER A 132 10.86 14.70 29.02
N LYS A 133 10.89 15.97 28.66
CA LYS A 133 10.14 16.67 27.61
C LYS A 133 9.85 15.75 26.40
N PRO A 134 8.63 15.77 25.84
CA PRO A 134 8.31 14.93 24.69
C PRO A 134 9.29 15.17 23.55
N PRO A 135 9.73 14.13 22.83
CA PRO A 135 10.55 14.30 21.65
C PRO A 135 9.77 15.15 20.65
N VAL A 136 10.36 16.28 20.28
CA VAL A 136 9.87 17.11 19.19
C VAL A 136 9.93 16.24 17.93
N LEU A 137 8.77 15.97 17.34
CA LEU A 137 8.64 15.44 15.99
C LEU A 137 9.47 16.33 15.07
N LEU A 138 10.63 15.84 14.63
CA LEU A 138 11.34 16.49 13.55
C LEU A 138 10.44 16.36 12.30
N PRO A 139 10.20 17.46 11.57
CA PRO A 139 9.52 17.39 10.29
C PRO A 139 10.27 16.41 9.38
N PHE A 140 9.53 15.54 8.70
CA PHE A 140 10.08 14.65 7.69
C PHE A 140 10.62 15.51 6.55
N GLU A 141 11.93 15.78 6.54
CA GLU A 141 12.55 16.40 5.38
C GLU A 141 12.59 15.41 4.22
N PRO A 142 12.22 15.83 3.00
CA PRO A 142 12.38 15.02 1.81
C PRO A 142 13.87 14.79 1.56
N VAL A 143 14.27 13.52 1.44
CA VAL A 143 15.61 13.15 0.99
C VAL A 143 15.79 13.71 -0.43
N PRO A 144 16.81 14.53 -0.70
CA PRO A 144 17.02 15.05 -2.04
C PRO A 144 17.36 13.90 -2.99
N ALA A 145 16.61 13.81 -4.09
CA ALA A 145 16.89 12.92 -5.20
C ALA A 145 18.28 13.29 -5.76
N SER A 146 19.27 12.45 -5.48
CA SER A 146 20.62 12.68 -5.99
C SER A 146 20.63 12.44 -7.49
N ALA A 147 21.24 13.40 -8.18
CA ALA A 147 21.27 13.58 -9.61
C ALA A 147 21.83 12.36 -10.36
N SER A 148 21.24 12.17 -11.54
CA SER A 148 21.79 11.49 -12.70
C SER A 148 23.24 11.89 -12.97
N GLU A 149 24.13 10.90 -13.11
CA GLU A 149 25.38 11.10 -13.85
C GLU A 149 25.49 10.07 -14.97
N SER A 150 25.74 10.63 -16.15
CA SER A 150 25.75 10.03 -17.46
C SER A 150 27.17 9.55 -17.77
N ALA A 151 27.32 8.31 -18.18
CA ALA A 151 28.56 7.85 -18.82
C ALA A 151 28.24 7.06 -20.10
N LYS A 152 28.50 7.72 -21.23
CA LYS A 152 28.49 7.17 -22.58
C LYS A 152 29.78 6.39 -22.85
N SER A 153 29.60 5.20 -23.42
CA SER A 153 30.31 4.62 -24.58
C SER A 153 31.84 4.41 -24.57
N ALA A 154 32.25 3.16 -24.72
CA ALA A 154 33.20 2.77 -25.78
C ALA A 154 33.06 1.28 -26.15
N ALA A 155 33.10 1.02 -27.45
CA ALA A 155 32.87 -0.25 -28.13
C ALA A 155 34.02 -1.25 -28.00
N SER A 156 33.71 -2.55 -28.17
CA SER A 156 34.68 -3.55 -28.68
C SER A 156 34.01 -4.81 -29.25
N LYS A 157 34.21 -4.97 -30.57
CA LYS A 157 34.51 -6.17 -31.37
C LYS A 157 33.60 -7.42 -31.33
N SER A 158 32.91 -7.55 -32.47
CA SER A 158 32.73 -8.72 -33.35
C SER A 158 33.62 -9.97 -33.14
N SER A 159 32.94 -11.12 -33.01
CA SER A 159 33.27 -12.43 -33.61
C SER A 159 32.07 -13.37 -33.36
N LYS A 160 31.29 -13.81 -34.35
CA LYS A 160 31.52 -14.85 -35.38
C LYS A 160 30.67 -16.10 -35.07
N ALA A 161 29.66 -16.29 -35.92
CA ALA A 161 28.99 -17.52 -36.38
C ALA A 161 28.63 -18.65 -35.38
N SER A 162 27.34 -19.01 -35.33
CA SER A 162 26.79 -20.33 -35.73
C SER A 162 25.26 -20.38 -35.48
N GLU A 163 24.47 -20.63 -36.53
CA GLU A 163 23.11 -21.19 -36.48
C GLU A 163 23.15 -22.64 -35.89
N PRO A 164 22.05 -23.26 -35.41
CA PRO A 164 20.70 -23.19 -35.97
C PRO A 164 19.51 -23.05 -34.99
N THR A 165 18.45 -22.44 -35.52
CA THR A 165 17.03 -22.84 -35.43
C THR A 165 16.60 -23.77 -34.28
N ALA A 166 15.93 -23.18 -33.29
CA ALA A 166 14.87 -23.84 -32.53
C ALA A 166 13.72 -22.84 -32.33
N GLN A 167 12.71 -22.91 -33.20
CA GLN A 167 11.44 -22.23 -33.00
C GLN A 167 10.74 -22.88 -31.81
N GLU A 168 10.83 -22.24 -30.65
CA GLU A 168 10.00 -22.57 -29.50
C GLU A 168 8.58 -22.06 -29.79
N GLN A 169 7.67 -23.00 -30.05
CA GLN A 169 6.25 -22.69 -30.21
C GLN A 169 5.71 -22.12 -28.89
N PRO A 170 5.05 -20.94 -28.88
CA PRO A 170 4.33 -20.49 -27.70
C PRO A 170 3.20 -21.48 -27.44
N SER A 171 3.31 -22.21 -26.33
CA SER A 171 2.28 -23.14 -25.88
C SER A 171 0.95 -22.38 -25.75
N GLY A 172 -0.09 -22.92 -26.38
CA GLY A 172 -1.42 -22.32 -26.56
C GLY A 172 -2.26 -22.18 -25.28
N SER A 173 -1.66 -21.77 -24.16
CA SER A 173 -2.36 -21.48 -22.90
C SER A 173 -2.90 -20.06 -22.85
N GLY A 174 -2.23 -19.08 -23.47
CA GLY A 174 -2.57 -17.66 -23.32
C GLY A 174 -3.93 -17.24 -23.89
N MET A 175 -4.51 -18.01 -24.82
CA MET A 175 -5.80 -17.66 -25.40
C MET A 175 -6.97 -17.96 -24.44
N LYS A 176 -6.84 -19.00 -23.60
CA LYS A 176 -7.88 -19.32 -22.60
C LYS A 176 -7.94 -18.27 -21.49
N ASP A 177 -6.78 -17.79 -21.05
CA ASP A 177 -6.68 -16.73 -20.04
C ASP A 177 -7.25 -15.40 -20.55
N PHE A 178 -7.06 -15.10 -21.85
CA PHE A 178 -7.69 -13.95 -22.50
C PHE A 178 -9.22 -14.05 -22.52
N TRP A 179 -9.77 -15.22 -22.87
CA TRP A 179 -11.22 -15.43 -22.88
C TRP A 179 -11.85 -15.35 -21.48
N VAL A 180 -11.18 -15.87 -20.45
CA VAL A 180 -11.65 -15.77 -19.07
C VAL A 180 -11.67 -14.31 -18.60
N LEU A 181 -10.61 -13.54 -18.90
CA LEU A 181 -10.56 -12.11 -18.57
C LEU A 181 -11.64 -11.32 -19.30
N LEU A 182 -11.85 -11.60 -20.59
CA LEU A 182 -12.89 -10.94 -21.39
C LEU A 182 -14.30 -11.24 -20.86
N LEU A 183 -14.59 -12.49 -20.50
CA LEU A 183 -15.87 -12.87 -19.89
C LEU A 183 -16.12 -12.18 -18.55
N LEU A 184 -15.08 -12.04 -17.72
CA LEU A 184 -15.17 -11.29 -16.46
C LEU A 184 -15.50 -9.80 -16.71
N ILE A 185 -14.81 -9.16 -17.66
CA ILE A 185 -15.09 -7.75 -18.02
C ILE A 185 -16.54 -7.59 -18.50
N LEU A 186 -17.01 -8.47 -19.39
CA LEU A 186 -18.38 -8.44 -19.89
C LEU A 186 -19.41 -8.67 -18.77
N PHE A 187 -19.13 -9.57 -17.83
CA PHE A 187 -19.98 -9.82 -16.67
C PHE A 187 -20.11 -8.58 -15.76
N PHE A 188 -19.00 -7.89 -15.46
CA PHE A 188 -19.04 -6.66 -14.68
C PHE A 188 -19.77 -5.52 -15.39
N LEU A 189 -19.62 -5.39 -16.72
CA LEU A 189 -20.37 -4.42 -17.52
C LEU A 189 -21.88 -4.73 -17.49
N TRP A 190 -22.26 -6.00 -17.59
CA TRP A 190 -23.66 -6.43 -17.50
C TRP A 190 -24.27 -6.12 -16.12
N ILE A 191 -23.56 -6.39 -15.02
CA ILE A 191 -24.01 -6.03 -13.66
C ILE A 191 -24.24 -4.52 -13.54
N ARG A 192 -23.29 -3.68 -14.01
CA ARG A 192 -23.45 -2.22 -13.95
C ARG A 192 -24.68 -1.75 -14.73
N ALA A 193 -24.93 -2.32 -15.92
CA ALA A 193 -26.10 -2.00 -16.72
C ALA A 193 -27.41 -2.41 -16.03
N ALA A 194 -27.43 -3.57 -15.35
CA ALA A 194 -28.59 -4.04 -14.59
C ALA A 194 -28.90 -3.13 -13.39
N ILE A 195 -27.88 -2.70 -12.65
CA ILE A 195 -28.03 -1.76 -11.52
C ILE A 195 -28.56 -0.41 -12.01
N TRP A 196 -28.09 0.07 -13.16
CA TRP A 196 -28.56 1.33 -13.73
C TRP A 196 -30.02 1.27 -14.20
N ARG A 197 -30.45 0.14 -14.79
CA ARG A 197 -31.86 -0.06 -15.18
C ARG A 197 -32.83 -0.13 -14.00
N ASN A 198 -32.38 -0.58 -12.84
CA ASN A 198 -33.24 -0.75 -11.66
C ASN A 198 -33.24 0.47 -10.72
N GLN A 199 -32.74 1.63 -11.16
CA GLN A 199 -32.92 2.85 -10.39
C GLN A 199 -34.40 3.27 -10.47
N PRO A 200 -35.11 3.40 -9.33
CA PRO A 200 -36.46 3.93 -9.34
C PRO A 200 -36.41 5.36 -9.90
N THR A 201 -37.17 5.63 -10.96
CA THR A 201 -37.42 6.99 -11.41
C THR A 201 -38.16 7.72 -10.30
N GLU A 202 -37.43 8.49 -9.50
CA GLU A 202 -38.03 9.44 -8.58
C GLU A 202 -38.84 10.42 -9.42
N VAL A 203 -40.17 10.27 -9.36
CA VAL A 203 -41.08 11.24 -9.96
C VAL A 203 -40.92 12.52 -9.13
N PRO A 204 -40.50 13.65 -9.73
CA PRO A 204 -40.36 14.89 -9.01
C PRO A 204 -41.71 15.23 -8.40
N THR A 205 -41.79 15.19 -7.07
CA THR A 205 -42.99 15.58 -6.35
C THR A 205 -43.12 17.08 -6.54
N MET A 206 -44.04 17.51 -7.40
CA MET A 206 -44.40 18.93 -7.52
C MET A 206 -44.90 19.39 -6.17
N GLN A 207 -44.15 20.28 -5.52
CA GLN A 207 -44.66 20.98 -4.36
C GLN A 207 -45.83 21.87 -4.82
N PRO A 208 -46.98 21.81 -4.15
CA PRO A 208 -48.10 22.69 -4.47
C PRO A 208 -47.66 24.14 -4.27
N SER A 209 -47.93 24.98 -5.27
CA SER A 209 -47.72 26.42 -5.18
C SER A 209 -48.49 26.99 -3.97
N PRO A 210 -47.88 27.90 -3.19
CA PRO A 210 -48.57 28.54 -2.08
C PRO A 210 -49.76 29.34 -2.62
N GLU A 211 -50.93 29.01 -2.08
CA GLU A 211 -52.21 29.69 -2.35
C GLU A 211 -52.13 31.12 -1.80
N VAL A 212 -52.24 32.11 -2.69
CA VAL A 212 -52.30 33.52 -2.31
C VAL A 212 -53.72 33.78 -1.83
N VAL A 213 -53.89 33.90 -0.51
CA VAL A 213 -55.16 34.28 0.12
C VAL A 213 -55.34 35.81 0.00
N PRO A 214 -56.47 36.30 -0.55
CA PRO A 214 -56.77 37.73 -0.70
C PRO A 214 -57.13 38.43 0.62
#